data_AF-A0A6U0IUZ1-F1
#
_entry.id   AF-A0A6U0IUZ1-F1
#
_cell.length_a   1.000
_cell.length_b   1.000
_cell.length_c   1.000
_cell.angle_alpha   90.00
_cell.angle_beta   90.00
_cell.angle_gamma   90.00
#
_symmetry.space_group_name_H-M   'P 1'
#
loop_
_entity.id
_entity.type
_entity.pdbx_description
1 polymer ?
#
loop_
_entity_poly.entity_id
_entity_poly.type
_entity_poly.pdbx_seq_one_letter_code
_entity_poly.pdbx_strand_id
1 'polypeptide(L)'
;GDEEDGMDETLCPVDYASAGQIVDDEVHDVLVRGLPKGVRVTAIMDCCHSESILDLPYVYNINGDLEIIETSKNEGISKLVGAGARFLADGNKKKAMTSVTQGMKLLMKSGKGGDSAAREKTKQTRTTEADVIQFSGCKDEQTSADAMIGGQATGAMSFALITCLQKNKNLDYTHLLKEMRKTLEGKYTQVPMMSAGRPLVLEHPFMI
;
A
#
# COMPACT_ATOMS: atom_id res chain seq x y z
N GLY A 1 -19.56 -4.70 -0.35
CA GLY A 1 -19.08 -3.31 -0.29
C GLY A 1 -18.75 -2.97 1.15
N ASP A 2 -17.61 -3.42 1.64
CA ASP A 2 -17.12 -3.10 2.98
C ASP A 2 -15.95 -2.10 2.99
N GLU A 3 -15.53 -1.63 1.80
CA GLU A 3 -14.57 -0.55 1.57
C GLU A 3 -15.17 0.85 1.78
N GLU A 4 -14.30 1.88 1.87
CA GLU A 4 -14.69 3.27 2.18
C GLU A 4 -15.68 3.91 1.18
N ASP A 5 -15.72 3.42 -0.07
CA ASP A 5 -16.63 3.89 -1.12
C ASP A 5 -17.89 3.00 -1.29
N GLY A 6 -17.98 1.91 -0.55
CA GLY A 6 -19.10 0.95 -0.57
C GLY A 6 -19.11 0.00 -1.77
N MET A 7 -18.05 -0.04 -2.59
CA MET A 7 -17.88 -0.96 -3.71
C MET A 7 -16.78 -1.98 -3.38
N ASP A 8 -16.95 -3.24 -3.79
CA ASP A 8 -15.90 -4.27 -3.62
C ASP A 8 -14.89 -4.17 -4.77
N GLU A 9 -13.60 -4.35 -4.47
CA GLU A 9 -12.58 -4.47 -5.50
C GLU A 9 -12.65 -5.86 -6.13
N THR A 10 -12.47 -5.95 -7.45
CA THR A 10 -12.60 -7.23 -8.16
C THR A 10 -11.46 -7.50 -9.13
N LEU A 11 -11.11 -8.78 -9.25
CA LEU A 11 -10.40 -9.29 -10.41
C LEU A 11 -11.41 -9.69 -11.47
N CYS A 12 -11.13 -9.35 -12.72
CA CYS A 12 -11.95 -9.70 -13.87
C CYS A 12 -11.27 -10.82 -14.68
N PRO A 13 -11.68 -12.09 -14.50
CA PRO A 13 -11.25 -13.19 -15.36
C PRO A 13 -11.62 -12.93 -16.83
N VAL A 14 -10.98 -13.64 -17.75
CA VAL A 14 -11.26 -13.52 -19.20
C VAL A 14 -12.71 -13.87 -19.55
N ASP A 15 -13.33 -14.75 -18.76
CA ASP A 15 -14.70 -15.25 -18.91
C ASP A 15 -15.69 -14.58 -17.94
N TYR A 16 -15.35 -13.41 -17.39
CA TYR A 16 -16.18 -12.72 -16.39
C TYR A 16 -17.62 -12.47 -16.84
N ALA A 17 -17.86 -12.31 -18.15
CA ALA A 17 -19.18 -12.11 -18.71
C ALA A 17 -20.12 -13.32 -18.49
N SER A 18 -19.57 -14.52 -18.37
CA SER A 18 -20.30 -15.77 -18.12
C SER A 18 -20.11 -16.32 -16.70
N ALA A 19 -18.92 -16.14 -16.11
CA ALA A 19 -18.55 -16.73 -14.83
C ALA A 19 -18.61 -15.75 -13.65
N GLY A 20 -18.76 -14.45 -13.91
CA GLY A 20 -18.69 -13.40 -12.90
C GLY A 20 -17.27 -12.90 -12.63
N GLN A 21 -17.16 -11.93 -11.74
CA GLN A 21 -15.89 -11.38 -11.27
C GLN A 21 -15.50 -12.03 -9.93
N ILE A 22 -14.22 -12.02 -9.60
CA ILE A 22 -13.72 -12.53 -8.32
C ILE A 22 -13.55 -11.33 -7.39
N VAL A 23 -14.31 -11.30 -6.29
CA VAL A 23 -14.24 -10.22 -5.28
C VAL A 23 -13.00 -10.38 -4.40
N ASP A 24 -12.45 -9.26 -3.93
CA ASP A 24 -11.36 -9.16 -2.95
C ASP A 24 -11.51 -10.13 -1.75
N ASP A 25 -12.69 -10.23 -1.17
CA ASP A 25 -13.01 -11.18 -0.08
C ASP A 25 -12.68 -12.62 -0.46
N GLU A 26 -13.02 -13.05 -1.69
CA GLU A 26 -12.73 -14.39 -2.18
C GLU A 26 -11.23 -14.57 -2.42
N VAL A 27 -10.56 -13.55 -2.95
CA VAL A 27 -9.11 -13.57 -3.13
C VAL A 27 -8.40 -13.69 -1.77
N HIS A 28 -8.82 -12.93 -0.77
CA HIS A 28 -8.28 -12.98 0.59
C HIS A 28 -8.50 -14.35 1.23
N ASP A 29 -9.71 -14.90 1.11
CA ASP A 29 -10.05 -16.21 1.67
C ASP A 29 -9.20 -17.34 1.09
N VAL A 30 -8.94 -17.29 -0.22
CA VAL A 30 -8.14 -18.31 -0.91
C VAL A 30 -6.63 -18.12 -0.70
N LEU A 31 -6.13 -16.88 -0.78
CA LEU A 31 -4.69 -16.62 -0.82
C LEU A 31 -4.08 -16.21 0.52
N VAL A 32 -4.87 -15.75 1.49
CA VAL A 32 -4.37 -15.14 2.74
C VAL A 32 -4.87 -15.87 3.98
N ARG A 33 -6.18 -16.06 4.12
CA ARG A 33 -6.81 -16.53 5.38
C ARG A 33 -6.25 -17.86 5.87
N GLY A 34 -5.98 -18.79 4.96
CA GLY A 34 -5.52 -20.15 5.28
C GLY A 34 -4.00 -20.31 5.48
N LEU A 35 -3.21 -19.24 5.34
CA LEU A 35 -1.75 -19.37 5.34
C LEU A 35 -1.17 -19.66 6.74
N PRO A 36 -0.31 -20.68 6.90
CA PRO A 36 0.39 -20.93 8.15
C PRO A 36 1.37 -19.82 8.51
N LYS A 37 1.63 -19.67 9.81
CA LYS A 37 2.67 -18.79 10.34
C LYS A 37 4.02 -19.04 9.65
N GLY A 38 4.66 -17.96 9.22
CA GLY A 38 5.98 -17.99 8.57
C GLY A 38 5.97 -18.30 7.08
N VAL A 39 4.83 -18.64 6.47
CA VAL A 39 4.70 -18.70 5.01
C VAL A 39 4.77 -17.28 4.45
N ARG A 40 5.52 -17.09 3.36
CA ARG A 40 5.59 -15.81 2.66
C ARG A 40 4.75 -15.83 1.38
N VAL A 41 3.96 -14.79 1.19
CA VAL A 41 3.36 -14.45 -0.11
C VAL A 41 3.78 -13.04 -0.48
N THR A 42 4.26 -12.86 -1.71
CA THR A 42 4.53 -11.55 -2.30
C THR A 42 3.71 -11.42 -3.57
N ALA A 43 2.69 -10.56 -3.53
CA ALA A 43 1.81 -10.26 -4.64
C ALA A 43 2.20 -8.95 -5.31
N ILE A 44 2.05 -8.89 -6.63
CA ILE A 44 2.32 -7.70 -7.45
C ILE A 44 1.09 -7.49 -8.31
N MET A 45 0.42 -6.35 -8.12
CA MET A 45 -0.85 -6.04 -8.75
C MET A 45 -0.66 -4.87 -9.73
N ASP A 46 -0.72 -5.17 -11.03
CA ASP A 46 -0.65 -4.20 -12.12
C ASP A 46 -2.05 -3.79 -12.61
N CYS A 47 -2.93 -3.42 -11.69
CA CYS A 47 -4.30 -3.03 -11.97
C CYS A 47 -4.64 -1.69 -11.30
N CYS A 48 -5.45 -0.88 -11.98
CA CYS A 48 -5.97 0.37 -11.45
C CYS A 48 -7.10 0.07 -10.46
N HIS A 49 -7.12 0.71 -9.29
CA HIS A 49 -8.15 0.52 -8.24
C HIS A 49 -8.10 -0.84 -7.52
N SER A 50 -6.92 -1.46 -7.43
CA SER A 50 -6.70 -2.71 -6.68
C SER A 50 -5.82 -2.48 -5.47
N GLU A 51 -6.07 -1.37 -4.76
CA GLU A 51 -5.26 -0.96 -3.62
C GLU A 51 -5.39 -2.00 -2.49
N SER A 52 -6.49 -2.74 -2.46
CA SER A 52 -6.82 -3.73 -1.43
C SER A 52 -7.38 -5.06 -1.91
N ILE A 53 -7.01 -5.53 -3.09
CA ILE A 53 -7.48 -6.84 -3.58
C ILE A 53 -7.10 -8.05 -2.68
N LEU A 54 -6.02 -7.95 -1.87
CA LEU A 54 -5.71 -8.93 -0.82
C LEU A 54 -6.22 -8.54 0.57
N ASP A 55 -6.89 -7.39 0.68
CA ASP A 55 -7.58 -6.96 1.89
C ASP A 55 -6.66 -6.80 3.12
N LEU A 56 -5.43 -6.33 2.86
CA LEU A 56 -4.38 -6.28 3.86
C LEU A 56 -4.52 -5.04 4.78
N PRO A 57 -4.40 -5.20 6.12
CA PRO A 57 -4.75 -4.16 7.08
C PRO A 57 -3.69 -3.07 7.31
N TYR A 58 -2.45 -3.30 6.85
CA TYR A 58 -1.34 -2.34 6.96
C TYR A 58 -0.97 -1.84 5.58
N VAL A 59 -0.97 -0.53 5.37
CA VAL A 59 -0.66 0.11 4.09
C VAL A 59 0.49 1.10 4.28
N TYR A 60 1.47 1.04 3.40
CA TYR A 60 2.67 1.85 3.38
C TYR A 60 2.72 2.63 2.07
N ASN A 61 2.52 3.94 2.16
CA ASN A 61 2.52 4.86 1.04
C ASN A 61 3.75 5.74 1.05
N ILE A 62 4.23 6.13 -0.13
CA ILE A 62 5.29 7.12 -0.27
C ILE A 62 4.71 8.45 -0.76
N ASN A 63 4.88 9.51 0.03
CA ASN A 63 4.41 10.84 -0.36
C ASN A 63 5.41 11.55 -1.31
N GLY A 64 5.04 12.73 -1.81
CA GLY A 64 5.90 13.54 -2.69
C GLY A 64 7.26 13.93 -2.10
N ASP A 65 7.40 13.90 -0.77
CA ASP A 65 8.66 14.14 -0.06
C ASP A 65 9.48 12.85 0.21
N LEU A 66 9.05 11.72 -0.36
CA LEU A 66 9.62 10.38 -0.16
C LEU A 66 9.57 9.92 1.31
N GLU A 67 8.61 10.41 2.08
CA GLU A 67 8.30 9.93 3.42
C GLU A 67 7.31 8.77 3.34
N ILE A 68 7.51 7.75 4.18
CA ILE A 68 6.59 6.63 4.24
C ILE A 68 5.51 6.93 5.27
N ILE A 69 4.26 6.79 4.83
CA ILE A 69 3.07 6.93 5.65
C ILE A 69 2.52 5.52 5.85
N GLU A 70 2.53 5.04 7.10
CA GLU A 70 1.80 3.84 7.47
C GLU A 70 0.37 4.24 7.83
N THR A 71 -0.58 3.73 7.06
CA THR A 71 -1.99 3.82 7.38
C THR A 71 -2.46 2.42 7.75
N SER A 72 -3.05 2.28 8.94
CA SER A 72 -3.87 1.10 9.19
C SER A 72 -5.30 1.42 8.73
N LYS A 73 -5.83 0.61 7.81
CA LYS A 73 -7.22 0.73 7.31
C LYS A 73 -8.25 0.79 8.46
N ASN A 74 -7.91 0.24 9.62
CA ASN A 74 -8.80 0.14 10.78
C ASN A 74 -8.66 1.26 11.81
N GLU A 75 -7.60 2.09 11.77
CA GLU A 75 -7.37 3.11 12.82
C GLU A 75 -7.67 4.54 12.37
N GLY A 76 -7.76 4.84 11.07
CA GLY A 76 -7.85 6.24 10.60
C GLY A 76 -6.67 7.12 11.04
N ILE A 77 -5.62 6.49 11.59
CA ILE A 77 -4.39 7.09 12.07
C ILE A 77 -3.35 6.81 10.98
N SER A 78 -2.96 7.86 10.26
CA SER A 78 -1.73 7.86 9.48
C SER A 78 -0.56 8.07 10.43
N LYS A 79 0.23 7.03 10.69
CA LYS A 79 1.51 7.17 11.36
C LYS A 79 2.53 7.57 10.30
N LEU A 80 3.17 8.72 10.46
CA LEU A 80 4.32 9.10 9.64
C LEU A 80 5.52 8.23 10.05
N VAL A 81 5.64 7.05 9.45
CA VAL A 81 6.67 6.06 9.76
C VAL A 81 7.93 6.43 8.98
N GLY A 82 8.82 7.16 9.64
CA GLY A 82 10.10 7.61 9.08
C GLY A 82 10.50 9.01 9.52
N ALA A 83 9.55 9.84 9.97
CA ALA A 83 9.90 11.12 10.58
C ALA A 83 10.48 10.92 11.99
N GLY A 84 9.91 10.06 12.83
CA GLY A 84 10.27 9.96 14.26
C GLY A 84 11.76 9.69 14.55
N ALA A 85 12.44 8.87 13.73
CA ALA A 85 13.87 8.57 13.90
C ALA A 85 14.79 9.72 13.39
N ARG A 86 14.38 10.45 12.35
CA ARG A 86 15.09 11.65 11.87
C ARG A 86 14.76 12.90 12.69
N PHE A 87 13.60 12.93 13.34
CA PHE A 87 13.08 14.02 14.17
C PHE A 87 13.96 14.31 15.39
N LEU A 88 14.65 13.29 15.90
CA LEU A 88 15.62 13.43 16.99
C LEU A 88 17.03 13.76 16.49
N ALA A 89 17.34 13.50 15.21
CA ALA A 89 18.70 13.58 14.68
C ALA A 89 19.00 14.92 13.97
N ASP A 90 18.04 15.48 13.23
CA ASP A 90 18.22 16.76 12.54
C ASP A 90 17.52 17.89 13.30
N GLY A 91 18.30 18.75 13.96
CA GLY A 91 17.84 19.92 14.75
C GLY A 91 17.11 21.02 13.96
N ASN A 92 16.45 20.70 12.85
CA ASN A 92 15.78 21.63 11.95
C ASN A 92 14.27 21.77 12.29
N LYS A 93 14.00 22.61 13.30
CA LYS A 93 12.70 22.81 13.97
C LYS A 93 11.52 23.21 13.05
N LYS A 94 11.76 23.75 11.85
CA LYS A 94 10.69 24.26 10.98
C LYS A 94 9.96 23.17 10.20
N LYS A 95 10.67 22.18 9.65
CA LYS A 95 10.03 21.05 8.93
C LYS A 95 9.32 20.11 9.90
N ALA A 96 9.92 19.90 11.08
CA ALA A 96 9.35 19.14 12.18
C ALA A 96 7.95 19.62 12.60
N MET A 97 7.76 20.94 12.69
CA MET A 97 6.47 21.50 13.12
C MET A 97 5.38 21.33 12.07
N THR A 98 5.70 21.43 10.78
CA THR A 98 4.74 21.25 9.69
C THR A 98 4.24 19.81 9.62
N SER A 99 5.15 18.81 9.69
CA SER A 99 4.78 17.39 9.66
C SER A 99 3.95 16.98 10.88
N VAL A 100 4.27 17.50 12.08
CA VAL A 100 3.46 17.29 13.30
C VAL A 100 2.09 17.94 13.16
N THR A 101 2.02 19.18 12.65
CA THR A 101 0.74 19.88 12.46
C THR A 101 -0.15 19.18 11.44
N GLN A 102 0.44 18.64 10.37
CA GLN A 102 -0.28 17.89 9.34
C GLN A 102 -0.77 16.54 9.88
N GLY A 103 0.06 15.81 10.64
CA GLY A 103 -0.34 14.59 11.34
C GLY A 103 -1.45 14.84 12.37
N MET A 104 -1.38 15.93 13.12
CA MET A 104 -2.40 16.34 14.09
C MET A 104 -3.71 16.75 13.40
N LYS A 105 -3.63 17.43 12.25
CA LYS A 105 -4.80 17.83 11.44
C LYS A 105 -5.51 16.63 10.82
N LEU A 106 -4.75 15.62 10.39
CA LEU A 106 -5.27 14.31 9.94
C LEU A 106 -5.97 13.58 11.09
N LEU A 107 -5.33 13.49 12.27
CA LEU A 107 -5.92 12.93 13.50
C LEU A 107 -7.24 13.62 13.89
N MET A 108 -7.31 14.95 13.78
CA MET A 108 -8.54 15.70 14.06
C MET A 108 -9.63 15.52 13.00
N LYS A 109 -9.27 15.22 11.75
CA LYS A 109 -10.22 14.99 10.66
C LYS A 109 -10.81 13.58 10.69
N SER A 110 -10.08 12.58 11.19
CA SER A 110 -10.53 11.20 11.39
C SER A 110 -11.50 10.99 12.56
N GLY A 111 -11.79 12.03 13.35
CA GLY A 111 -12.65 11.97 14.55
C GLY A 111 -14.16 12.08 14.33
N LYS A 112 -14.66 12.00 13.09
CA LYS A 112 -16.12 12.05 12.80
C LYS A 112 -16.66 10.71 12.28
N GLY A 113 -17.22 9.93 13.22
CA GLY A 113 -18.34 9.01 13.02
C GLY A 113 -18.09 7.73 12.23
N GLY A 114 -17.91 6.60 12.93
CA GLY A 114 -17.96 5.25 12.36
C GLY A 114 -17.85 4.17 13.44
N ASP A 115 -18.79 3.23 13.43
CA ASP A 115 -19.12 2.27 14.49
C ASP A 115 -17.92 1.39 14.91
N SER A 116 -17.54 1.46 16.18
CA SER A 116 -16.26 0.93 16.70
C SER A 116 -16.18 -0.60 16.72
N ALA A 117 -17.33 -1.29 16.68
CA ALA A 117 -17.41 -2.75 16.72
C ALA A 117 -17.14 -3.40 15.34
N ALA A 118 -17.52 -2.75 14.24
CA ALA A 118 -17.21 -3.24 12.88
C ALA A 118 -15.70 -3.15 12.61
N ARG A 119 -15.07 -2.05 13.03
CA ARG A 119 -13.63 -1.77 12.90
C ARG A 119 -12.73 -2.76 13.62
N GLU A 120 -13.08 -3.15 14.86
CA GLU A 120 -12.34 -4.18 15.61
C GLU A 120 -12.53 -5.59 15.03
N LYS A 121 -13.71 -5.87 14.47
CA LYS A 121 -14.00 -7.16 13.82
C LYS A 121 -13.19 -7.34 12.54
N THR A 122 -13.07 -6.30 11.71
CA THR A 122 -12.24 -6.31 10.48
C THR A 122 -10.74 -6.47 10.78
N LYS A 123 -10.23 -5.87 11.88
CA LYS A 123 -8.83 -6.04 12.33
C LYS A 123 -8.53 -7.49 12.73
N GLN A 124 -9.48 -8.18 13.37
CA GLN A 124 -9.30 -9.59 13.73
C GLN A 124 -9.46 -10.54 12.55
N THR A 125 -10.27 -10.20 11.54
CA THR A 125 -10.55 -11.10 10.42
C THR A 125 -9.56 -11.00 9.27
N ARG A 126 -8.86 -9.88 9.10
CA ARG A 126 -7.95 -9.64 7.95
C ARG A 126 -6.46 -9.57 8.28
N THR A 127 -6.10 -9.63 9.56
CA THR A 127 -4.69 -9.83 9.95
C THR A 127 -4.28 -11.29 9.80
N THR A 128 -3.00 -11.54 9.50
CA THR A 128 -2.47 -12.91 9.39
C THR A 128 -1.11 -13.03 10.08
N GLU A 129 -0.81 -14.22 10.61
CA GLU A 129 0.52 -14.57 11.13
C GLU A 129 1.51 -14.96 10.01
N ALA A 130 1.03 -15.08 8.77
CA ALA A 130 1.86 -15.24 7.58
C ALA A 130 2.53 -13.92 7.18
N ASP A 131 3.58 -14.02 6.37
CA ASP A 131 4.28 -12.86 5.80
C ASP A 131 3.74 -12.53 4.42
N VAL A 132 2.56 -11.89 4.39
CA VAL A 132 1.88 -11.50 3.15
C VAL A 132 2.15 -10.04 2.84
N ILE A 133 2.65 -9.78 1.64
CA ILE A 133 3.00 -8.45 1.14
C ILE A 133 2.42 -8.28 -0.26
N GLN A 134 1.79 -7.14 -0.52
CA GLN A 134 1.29 -6.76 -1.83
C GLN A 134 1.94 -5.45 -2.27
N PHE A 135 2.41 -5.40 -3.51
CA PHE A 135 2.74 -4.15 -4.20
C PHE A 135 1.62 -3.80 -5.18
N SER A 136 1.10 -2.59 -5.10
CA SER A 136 0.05 -2.06 -5.98
C SER A 136 0.33 -0.58 -6.29
N GLY A 137 -0.37 -0.02 -7.27
CA GLY A 137 -0.24 1.40 -7.63
C GLY A 137 -1.51 2.18 -7.30
N CYS A 138 -1.40 3.28 -6.55
CA CYS A 138 -2.48 4.28 -6.46
C CYS A 138 -2.28 5.38 -7.51
N LYS A 139 -3.37 6.04 -7.92
CA LYS A 139 -3.25 7.24 -8.77
C LYS A 139 -2.91 8.44 -7.89
N ASP A 140 -1.88 9.19 -8.26
CA ASP A 140 -1.60 10.49 -7.64
C ASP A 140 -2.77 11.45 -7.92
N GLU A 141 -3.40 12.03 -6.89
CA GLU A 141 -4.49 13.01 -7.04
C GLU A 141 -4.07 14.21 -7.92
N GLN A 142 -2.76 14.45 -8.07
CA GLN A 142 -2.21 15.62 -8.74
C GLN A 142 -1.94 15.46 -10.24
N THR A 143 -2.20 14.31 -10.87
CA THR A 143 -1.97 14.20 -12.33
C THR A 143 -2.98 13.29 -13.03
N SER A 144 -4.07 13.91 -13.50
CA SER A 144 -4.96 13.34 -14.51
C SER A 144 -4.31 13.42 -15.89
N ALA A 145 -3.34 12.56 -16.16
CA ALA A 145 -2.86 12.31 -17.51
C ALA A 145 -2.62 10.81 -17.67
N ASP A 146 -3.32 10.20 -18.61
CA ASP A 146 -3.23 8.76 -18.87
C ASP A 146 -1.76 8.34 -19.06
N ALA A 147 -1.28 7.41 -18.23
CA ALA A 147 0.06 6.85 -18.39
C ALA A 147 0.07 5.94 -19.63
N MET A 148 0.43 6.50 -20.78
CA MET A 148 0.65 5.75 -22.02
C MET A 148 2.14 5.62 -22.32
N ILE A 149 2.69 4.41 -22.14
CA ILE A 149 3.94 4.04 -22.79
C ILE A 149 3.57 3.43 -24.14
N GLY A 150 3.80 4.18 -25.21
CA GLY A 150 3.61 3.68 -26.58
C GLY A 150 2.19 3.18 -26.90
N GLY A 151 1.16 3.62 -26.16
CA GLY A 151 -0.22 3.17 -26.35
C GLY A 151 -0.56 1.78 -25.81
N GLN A 152 0.29 1.18 -24.97
CA GLN A 152 0.01 -0.13 -24.33
C GLN A 152 0.04 -0.05 -22.80
N ALA A 153 -0.94 -0.72 -22.17
CA ALA A 153 -0.98 -0.95 -20.73
C ALA A 153 0.19 -1.87 -20.32
N THR A 154 1.33 -1.28 -19.96
CA THR A 154 2.46 -1.99 -19.36
C THR A 154 2.35 -1.90 -17.84
N GLY A 155 2.57 -3.03 -17.16
CA GLY A 155 2.54 -3.13 -15.71
C GLY A 155 3.58 -2.23 -15.04
N ALA A 156 3.13 -1.13 -14.43
CA ALA A 156 4.02 -0.16 -13.78
C ALA A 156 4.69 -0.74 -12.53
N MET A 157 3.94 -1.51 -11.72
CA MET A 157 4.45 -2.06 -10.47
C MET A 157 5.44 -3.18 -10.73
N SER A 158 5.11 -4.12 -11.62
CA SER A 158 6.06 -5.16 -12.02
C SER A 158 7.32 -4.56 -12.66
N PHE A 159 7.16 -3.59 -13.57
CA PHE A 159 8.30 -2.89 -14.18
C PHE A 159 9.21 -2.25 -13.13
N ALA A 160 8.64 -1.50 -12.19
CA ALA A 160 9.41 -0.82 -11.15
C ALA A 160 10.12 -1.82 -10.23
N LEU A 161 9.40 -2.83 -9.73
CA LEU A 161 9.93 -3.83 -8.81
C LEU A 161 11.09 -4.61 -9.46
N ILE A 162 10.87 -5.12 -10.67
CA ILE A 162 11.89 -5.87 -11.41
C ILE A 162 13.12 -5.00 -11.67
N THR A 163 12.92 -3.75 -12.12
CA THR A 163 14.01 -2.82 -12.39
C THR A 163 14.85 -2.54 -11.13
N CYS A 164 14.20 -2.30 -9.99
CA CYS A 164 14.88 -2.04 -8.73
C CYS A 164 15.68 -3.26 -8.24
N LEU A 165 15.08 -4.46 -8.27
CA LEU A 165 15.72 -5.67 -7.76
C LEU A 165 16.82 -6.20 -8.70
N GLN A 166 16.73 -5.93 -10.00
CA GLN A 166 17.83 -6.20 -10.93
C GLN A 166 19.03 -5.28 -10.67
N LYS A 167 18.79 -4.02 -10.30
CA LYS A 167 19.82 -3.03 -9.99
C LYS A 167 20.47 -3.28 -8.62
N ASN A 168 19.69 -3.61 -7.60
CA ASN A 168 20.17 -3.92 -6.26
C ASN A 168 19.26 -4.93 -5.57
N LYS A 169 19.80 -6.12 -5.24
CA LYS A 169 19.09 -7.18 -4.53
C LYS A 169 19.08 -7.00 -3.00
N ASN A 170 19.89 -6.09 -2.47
CA ASN A 170 20.07 -5.85 -1.04
C ASN A 170 19.38 -4.55 -0.63
N LEU A 171 18.08 -4.45 -0.90
CA LEU A 171 17.25 -3.31 -0.52
C LEU A 171 16.39 -3.70 0.70
N ASP A 172 16.25 -2.79 1.66
CA ASP A 172 15.16 -2.89 2.64
C ASP A 172 13.85 -2.35 2.03
N TYR A 173 12.74 -2.54 2.74
CA TYR A 173 11.42 -2.09 2.27
C TYR A 173 11.37 -0.58 1.99
N THR A 174 12.02 0.22 2.84
CA THR A 174 12.06 1.68 2.69
C THR A 174 12.75 2.10 1.40
N HIS A 175 13.94 1.55 1.14
CA HIS A 175 14.72 1.86 -0.04
C HIS A 175 14.09 1.29 -1.30
N LEU A 176 13.47 0.10 -1.22
CA LEU A 176 12.75 -0.49 -2.33
C LEU A 176 11.60 0.41 -2.79
N LEU A 177 10.72 0.82 -1.88
CA LEU A 177 9.60 1.72 -2.19
C LEU A 177 10.07 3.06 -2.77
N LYS A 178 11.14 3.63 -2.22
CA LYS A 178 11.75 4.87 -2.73
C LYS A 178 12.32 4.72 -4.14
N GLU A 179 13.07 3.65 -4.40
CA GLU A 179 13.63 3.41 -5.72
C GLU A 179 12.53 3.07 -6.75
N MET A 180 11.47 2.36 -6.34
CA MET A 180 10.30 2.14 -7.19
C MET A 180 9.62 3.45 -7.56
N ARG A 181 9.40 4.37 -6.60
CA ARG A 181 8.79 5.69 -6.87
C ARG A 181 9.63 6.48 -7.86
N LYS A 182 10.95 6.57 -7.64
CA LYS A 182 11.87 7.24 -8.59
C LYS A 182 11.88 6.59 -9.97
N THR A 183 11.71 5.28 -10.06
CA THR A 183 11.69 4.55 -11.33
C THR A 183 10.46 4.91 -12.16
N LEU A 184 9.34 5.16 -11.48
CA LEU A 184 8.05 5.52 -12.07
C LEU A 184 7.88 7.02 -12.34
N GLU A 185 8.52 7.86 -11.54
CA GLU A 185 8.44 9.32 -11.62
C GLU A 185 8.73 9.83 -13.05
N GLY A 186 7.83 10.69 -13.55
CA GLY A 186 7.91 11.26 -14.90
C GLY A 186 7.58 10.32 -16.06
N LYS A 187 7.34 9.03 -15.80
CA LYS A 187 6.95 8.01 -16.82
C LYS A 187 5.56 7.46 -16.59
N TYR A 188 5.13 7.39 -15.34
CA TYR A 188 3.86 6.83 -14.89
C TYR A 188 3.21 7.76 -13.88
N THR A 189 1.87 7.79 -13.86
CA THR A 189 1.11 8.52 -12.84
C THR A 189 0.86 7.69 -11.59
N GLN A 190 1.09 6.37 -11.67
CA GLN A 190 0.99 5.48 -10.52
C GLN A 190 2.07 5.81 -9.46
N VAL A 191 1.64 5.86 -8.21
CA VAL A 191 2.50 5.91 -7.02
C VAL A 191 2.57 4.49 -6.47
N PRO A 192 3.77 3.91 -6.25
CA PRO A 192 3.87 2.59 -5.68
C PRO A 192 3.45 2.61 -4.20
N MET A 193 2.64 1.65 -3.85
CA MET A 193 2.15 1.37 -2.50
C MET A 193 2.53 -0.06 -2.13
N MET A 194 2.72 -0.29 -0.82
CA MET A 194 2.88 -1.63 -0.28
C MET A 194 1.85 -1.86 0.81
N SER A 195 1.14 -3.00 0.78
CA SER A 195 0.30 -3.43 1.89
C SER A 195 0.78 -4.76 2.47
N ALA A 196 0.47 -5.02 3.74
CA ALA A 196 0.98 -6.17 4.47
C ALA A 196 -0.06 -6.76 5.44
N GLY A 197 -0.01 -8.08 5.62
CA GLY A 197 -0.88 -8.82 6.54
C GLY A 197 -0.58 -8.58 8.03
N ARG A 198 0.61 -8.06 8.32
CA ARG A 198 1.14 -7.75 9.67
C ARG A 198 2.01 -6.49 9.61
N PRO A 199 2.28 -5.81 10.74
CA PRO A 199 3.21 -4.69 10.75
C PRO A 199 4.60 -5.12 10.28
N LEU A 200 5.20 -4.34 9.39
CA LEU A 200 6.55 -4.53 8.90
C LEU A 200 7.54 -3.61 9.64
N VAL A 201 8.75 -4.12 9.85
CA VAL A 201 9.91 -3.30 10.19
C VAL A 201 10.57 -2.91 8.87
N LEU A 202 10.39 -1.66 8.45
CA LEU A 202 10.73 -1.24 7.08
C LEU A 202 12.24 -1.19 6.79
N GLU A 203 13.07 -1.23 7.83
CA GLU A 203 14.53 -1.31 7.76
C GLU A 203 15.03 -2.76 7.59
N HIS A 204 14.15 -3.77 7.68
CA HIS A 204 14.53 -5.14 7.37
C HIS A 204 14.73 -5.35 5.85
N PRO A 205 15.68 -6.20 5.44
CA PRO A 205 15.87 -6.54 4.04
C PRO A 205 14.57 -7.08 3.41
N PHE A 206 14.22 -6.56 2.24
CA PHE A 206 13.25 -7.19 1.37
C PHE A 206 13.89 -8.42 0.75
N MET A 207 13.24 -9.56 0.89
CA MET A 207 13.65 -10.81 0.26
C MET A 207 12.56 -11.23 -0.72
N ILE A 208 12.81 -12.21 -1.59
CA ILE A 208 11.78 -12.98 -2.32
C ILE A 208 12.22 -14.43 -2.32
#